data_AF-E6MKH7-F1
#
_entry.id   AF-E6MKH7-F1
#
_cell.length_a   1.000
_cell.length_b   1.000
_cell.length_c   1.000
_cell.angle_alpha   90.00
_cell.angle_beta   90.00
_cell.angle_gamma   90.00
#
_symmetry.space_group_name_H-M   'P 1'
#
loop_
_entity.id
_entity.type
_entity.pdbx_description
1 polymer ?
#
loop_
_entity_poly.entity_id
_entity_poly.type
_entity_poly.pdbx_seq_one_letter_code
_entity_poly.pdbx_strand_id
1 'polypeptide(L)'
;DLSLFGLLLLDDGVHEGARLLPEEWIRQHRVRQVNCDSETDPEWGMGYGWQTWMSSHGYPLDGAFGQYVLIVPEVDAVITMTNEASEGPGDKQAILQAVWDHLLPALADGFQPQPEEIVRTVPTVTGEFDSARSVQGIAPDGSYIVVSPHKESRAWAMSWRCPGTSSHPTDETL
;
A
#
# COMPACT_ATOMS: atom_id res chain seq x y z
N ASP A 1 0.31 5.66 -8.87
CA ASP A 1 1.43 6.58 -9.16
C ASP A 1 2.54 6.50 -8.14
N LEU A 2 2.30 6.81 -6.86
CA LEU A 2 3.33 6.73 -5.81
C LEU A 2 4.04 5.38 -5.75
N SER A 3 3.30 4.27 -5.88
CA SER A 3 3.90 2.93 -5.91
C SER A 3 4.74 2.68 -7.17
N LEU A 4 4.39 3.27 -8.32
CA LEU A 4 5.22 3.18 -9.53
C LEU A 4 6.55 3.92 -9.33
N PHE A 5 6.52 5.07 -8.65
CA PHE A 5 7.74 5.77 -8.28
C PHE A 5 8.58 4.97 -7.27
N GLY A 6 7.94 4.37 -6.27
CA GLY A 6 8.63 3.46 -5.35
C GLY A 6 9.25 2.26 -6.08
N LEU A 7 8.55 1.67 -7.06
CA LEU A 7 9.07 0.57 -7.88
C LEU A 7 10.27 1.02 -8.72
N LEU A 8 10.24 2.22 -9.30
CA LEU A 8 11.41 2.79 -9.99
C LEU A 8 12.64 2.87 -9.05
N LEU A 9 12.43 3.20 -7.78
CA LEU A 9 13.51 3.25 -6.78
C LEU A 9 13.98 1.86 -6.34
N LEU A 10 13.06 0.91 -6.21
CA LEU A 10 13.35 -0.50 -5.91
C LEU A 10 14.17 -1.14 -7.05
N ASP A 11 13.77 -0.90 -8.30
CA ASP A 11 14.37 -1.43 -9.53
C ASP A 11 15.63 -0.65 -9.98
N ASP A 12 16.39 -0.09 -9.03
CA ASP A 12 17.65 0.62 -9.27
C ASP A 12 17.58 1.73 -10.36
N GLY A 13 16.43 2.41 -10.44
CA GLY A 13 16.21 3.51 -11.39
C GLY A 13 15.82 3.06 -12.80
N VAL A 14 15.43 1.80 -12.99
CA VAL A 14 14.96 1.24 -14.26
C VAL A 14 13.45 1.06 -14.24
N HIS A 15 12.77 1.46 -15.32
CA HIS A 15 11.35 1.21 -15.51
C HIS A 15 11.12 0.75 -16.95
N GLU A 16 10.40 -0.36 -17.13
CA GLU A 16 10.13 -0.95 -18.46
C GLU A 16 11.39 -1.14 -19.32
N GLY A 17 12.52 -1.51 -18.69
CA GLY A 17 13.80 -1.69 -19.36
C GLY A 17 14.54 -0.41 -19.73
N ALA A 18 13.99 0.77 -19.44
CA ALA A 18 14.65 2.06 -19.62
C ALA A 18 15.20 2.59 -18.29
N ARG A 19 16.49 2.97 -18.27
CA ARG A 19 17.09 3.66 -17.11
C ARG A 19 16.63 5.11 -17.08
N LEU A 20 15.83 5.46 -16.07
CA LEU A 20 15.33 6.82 -15.84
C LEU A 20 16.19 7.58 -14.82
N LEU A 21 16.79 6.87 -13.86
CA LEU A 21 17.66 7.45 -12.83
C LEU A 21 19.10 6.89 -12.94
N PRO A 22 20.15 7.73 -12.80
CA PRO A 22 21.52 7.26 -12.78
C PRO A 22 21.75 6.26 -11.65
N GLU A 23 22.46 5.18 -11.94
CA GLU A 23 22.77 4.12 -10.96
C GLU A 23 23.46 4.68 -9.71
N GLU A 24 24.46 5.53 -9.92
CA GLU A 24 25.17 6.19 -8.81
C GLU A 24 24.24 7.06 -7.97
N TRP A 25 23.24 7.70 -8.59
CA TRP A 25 22.29 8.51 -7.85
C TRP A 25 21.42 7.64 -6.92
N ILE A 26 20.91 6.51 -7.42
CA ILE A 26 20.13 5.58 -6.60
C ILE A 26 20.97 5.01 -5.46
N ARG A 27 22.21 4.63 -5.76
CA ARG A 27 23.14 4.11 -4.76
C ARG A 27 23.38 5.11 -3.62
N GLN A 28 23.48 6.39 -3.94
CA GLN A 28 23.68 7.45 -2.95
C GLN A 28 22.38 7.89 -2.26
N HIS A 29 21.24 7.77 -2.93
CA HIS A 29 19.92 8.08 -2.40
C HIS A 29 19.60 7.27 -1.15
N ARG A 30 19.86 5.95 -1.20
CA ARG A 30 19.50 4.99 -0.14
C ARG A 30 20.58 4.75 0.91
N VAL A 31 21.58 5.63 1.02
CA VAL A 31 22.61 5.54 2.07
C VAL A 31 22.60 6.80 2.91
N ARG A 32 23.00 6.67 4.18
CA ARG A 32 23.03 7.80 5.11
C ARG A 32 24.07 8.83 4.68
N GLN A 33 23.61 10.04 4.43
CA GLN A 33 24.44 11.21 4.07
C GLN A 33 24.59 12.17 5.24
N VAL A 34 23.54 12.28 6.07
CA VAL A 34 23.47 13.17 7.22
C VAL A 34 23.11 12.37 8.46
N ASN A 35 23.85 12.60 9.55
CA ASN A 35 23.47 12.09 10.86
C ASN A 35 22.36 12.98 11.43
N CYS A 36 21.31 12.37 11.93
CA CYS A 36 20.25 13.05 12.64
C CYS A 36 20.32 12.57 14.08
N ASP A 37 20.74 13.43 15.00
CA ASP A 37 20.76 13.08 16.41
C ASP A 37 19.33 13.16 16.94
N SER A 38 18.79 12.02 17.39
CA SER A 38 17.46 11.92 17.98
C SER A 38 17.53 11.01 19.20
N GLU A 39 17.26 11.56 20.38
CA GLU A 39 17.21 10.79 21.63
C GLU A 39 15.82 10.16 21.88
N THR A 40 14.78 10.69 21.23
CA THR A 40 13.38 10.34 21.52
C THR A 40 12.73 9.48 20.46
N ASP A 41 13.29 9.45 19.24
CA ASP A 41 12.78 8.68 18.12
C ASP A 41 13.94 7.96 17.42
N PRO A 42 14.12 6.65 17.68
CA PRO A 42 15.21 5.86 17.11
C PRO A 42 15.25 5.85 15.59
N GLU A 43 14.10 5.91 14.92
CA GLU A 43 14.01 5.87 13.45
C GLU A 43 14.50 7.18 12.85
N TRP A 44 14.09 8.31 13.42
CA TRP A 44 14.64 9.61 13.04
C TRP A 44 16.15 9.69 13.29
N GLY A 45 16.63 8.96 14.30
CA GLY A 45 18.04 8.83 14.64
C GLY A 45 18.89 8.10 13.58
N MET A 46 18.26 7.37 12.67
CA MET A 46 18.97 6.58 11.66
C MET A 46 19.62 7.43 10.57
N GLY A 47 19.21 8.69 10.47
CA GLY A 47 19.79 9.70 9.59
C GLY A 47 19.03 9.87 8.28
N TYR A 48 19.62 10.66 7.40
CA TYR A 48 18.98 11.11 6.17
C TYR A 48 19.85 10.84 4.94
N GLY A 49 19.24 10.26 3.91
CA GLY A 49 19.81 10.07 2.58
C GLY A 49 19.51 11.25 1.64
N TRP A 50 19.57 11.05 0.33
CA TRP A 50 19.14 12.11 -0.58
C TRP A 50 17.63 12.11 -0.72
N GLN A 51 16.95 13.06 -0.07
CA GLN A 51 15.48 13.19 -0.13
C GLN A 51 14.71 11.99 0.46
N THR A 52 15.31 11.23 1.38
CA THR A 52 14.69 10.08 2.05
C THR A 52 15.27 9.91 3.45
N TRP A 53 14.45 9.40 4.37
CA TRP A 53 14.91 9.00 5.70
C TRP A 53 15.50 7.59 5.66
N MET A 54 16.48 7.34 6.51
CA MET A 54 16.93 5.98 6.79
C MET A 54 15.96 5.33 7.78
N SER A 55 15.83 4.01 7.73
CA SER A 55 14.94 3.25 8.61
C SER A 55 15.54 1.89 8.93
N SER A 56 15.03 1.25 9.98
CA SER A 56 15.44 -0.10 10.39
C SER A 56 15.17 -1.12 9.27
N HIS A 57 14.13 -0.87 8.49
CA HIS A 57 13.75 -1.68 7.34
C HIS A 57 13.55 -0.80 6.12
N GLY A 58 14.30 -1.09 5.05
CA GLY A 58 14.20 -0.33 3.82
C GLY A 58 14.48 1.17 4.02
N TYR A 59 13.75 2.01 3.29
CA TYR A 59 13.82 3.46 3.41
C TYR A 59 12.49 4.11 2.99
N PRO A 60 11.91 5.01 3.81
CA PRO A 60 10.69 5.72 3.45
C PRO A 60 10.94 7.05 2.75
N LEU A 61 10.06 7.34 1.79
CA LEU A 61 9.69 8.71 1.46
C LEU A 61 8.61 9.14 2.45
N ASP A 62 8.98 10.03 3.37
CA ASP A 62 8.11 10.51 4.46
C ASP A 62 7.40 11.81 4.04
N GLY A 63 6.07 11.77 4.06
CA GLY A 63 5.20 12.92 3.90
C GLY A 63 4.43 13.24 5.18
N ALA A 64 3.98 14.49 5.29
CA ALA A 64 3.18 14.95 6.42
C ALA A 64 1.98 14.04 6.71
N PHE A 65 1.56 13.99 7.98
CA PHE A 65 0.43 13.17 8.45
C PHE A 65 0.61 11.66 8.26
N GLY A 66 1.86 11.18 8.27
CA GLY A 66 2.15 9.73 8.21
C GLY A 66 1.93 9.15 6.82
N GLN A 67 2.14 9.96 5.78
CA GLN A 67 2.12 9.49 4.40
C GLN A 67 3.47 8.87 4.07
N TYR A 68 3.46 7.66 3.53
CA TYR A 68 4.70 6.94 3.26
C TYR A 68 4.68 6.28 1.90
N VAL A 69 5.81 6.36 1.20
CA VAL A 69 6.20 5.33 0.23
C VAL A 69 7.41 4.64 0.83
N LEU A 70 7.20 3.45 1.37
CA LEU A 70 8.25 2.65 1.98
C LEU A 70 8.79 1.66 0.95
N ILE A 71 10.07 1.79 0.60
CA ILE A 71 10.77 0.88 -0.30
C ILE A 71 11.51 -0.13 0.56
N VAL A 72 11.24 -1.42 0.38
CA VAL A 72 11.76 -2.49 1.22
C VAL A 72 12.47 -3.55 0.37
N PRO A 73 13.76 -3.34 0.01
CA PRO A 73 14.49 -4.26 -0.86
C PRO A 73 14.64 -5.66 -0.29
N GLU A 74 14.67 -5.81 1.04
CA GLU A 74 14.81 -7.09 1.75
C GLU A 74 13.67 -8.09 1.49
N VAL A 75 12.48 -7.61 1.11
CA VAL A 75 11.33 -8.44 0.74
C VAL A 75 10.77 -8.09 -0.64
N ASP A 76 11.57 -7.42 -1.48
CA ASP A 76 11.20 -7.02 -2.84
C ASP A 76 9.84 -6.31 -2.93
N ALA A 77 9.60 -5.34 -2.04
CA ALA A 77 8.29 -4.71 -1.89
C ALA A 77 8.32 -3.19 -1.83
N VAL A 78 7.20 -2.60 -2.27
CA VAL A 78 6.87 -1.17 -2.10
C VAL A 78 5.54 -1.07 -1.39
N ILE A 79 5.50 -0.37 -0.26
CA ILE A 79 4.30 -0.17 0.54
C ILE A 79 3.94 1.32 0.47
N THR A 80 2.77 1.63 -0.07
CA THR A 80 2.26 3.00 -0.16
C THR A 80 1.15 3.20 0.86
N MET A 81 1.30 4.19 1.72
CA MET A 81 0.35 4.55 2.76
C MET A 81 -0.05 6.01 2.61
N THR A 82 -1.34 6.26 2.40
CA THR A 82 -1.91 7.61 2.23
C THR A 82 -2.75 7.96 3.45
N ASN A 83 -2.09 8.12 4.59
CA ASN A 83 -2.74 8.34 5.88
C ASN A 83 -3.04 9.83 6.13
N GLU A 84 -3.88 10.06 7.13
CA GLU A 84 -4.11 11.38 7.76
C GLU A 84 -3.94 11.23 9.28
N ALA A 85 -2.75 10.79 9.69
CA ALA A 85 -2.43 10.64 11.11
C ALA A 85 -2.22 12.00 11.77
N SER A 86 -2.53 12.08 13.06
CA SER A 86 -2.18 13.25 13.86
C SER A 86 -0.65 13.47 13.85
N GLU A 87 -0.24 14.73 13.97
CA GLU A 87 1.17 15.11 14.13
C GLU A 87 1.72 14.81 15.53
N GLY A 88 0.96 14.12 16.38
CA GLY A 88 1.43 13.64 17.67
C GLY A 88 2.56 12.61 17.50
N PRO A 89 3.60 12.65 18.37
CA PRO A 89 4.82 11.84 18.20
C PRO A 89 4.63 10.32 18.29
N GLY A 90 3.42 9.81 18.54
CA GLY A 90 3.15 8.37 18.60
C GLY A 90 2.43 7.80 17.37
N ASP A 91 1.59 8.58 16.71
CA ASP A 91 0.63 8.03 15.74
C ASP A 91 1.30 7.62 14.43
N LYS A 92 2.27 8.42 13.97
CA LYS A 92 3.07 8.11 12.77
C LYS A 92 3.98 6.90 13.00
N GLN A 93 4.60 6.82 14.18
CA GLN A 93 5.47 5.71 14.53
C GLN A 93 4.68 4.39 14.65
N ALA A 94 3.47 4.43 15.19
CA ALA A 94 2.60 3.27 15.30
C ALA A 94 2.26 2.65 13.93
N ILE A 95 2.14 3.48 12.88
CA ILE A 95 1.91 2.99 11.50
C ILE A 95 3.10 2.17 11.02
N LEU A 96 4.32 2.71 11.13
CA LEU A 96 5.54 2.01 10.72
C LEU A 96 5.76 0.74 11.56
N GLN A 97 5.53 0.82 12.88
CA GLN A 97 5.63 -0.33 13.76
C GLN A 97 4.66 -1.45 13.36
N ALA A 98 3.42 -1.13 13.00
CA ALA A 98 2.46 -2.13 12.51
C ALA A 98 2.92 -2.79 11.21
N VAL A 99 3.60 -2.06 10.32
CA VAL A 99 4.21 -2.64 9.12
C VAL A 99 5.30 -3.63 9.49
N TRP A 100 6.20 -3.28 10.42
CA TRP A 100 7.29 -4.16 10.85
C TRP A 100 6.82 -5.37 11.65
N ASP A 101 5.82 -5.21 12.51
CA ASP A 101 5.35 -6.29 13.39
C ASP A 101 4.46 -7.31 12.66
N HIS A 102 3.81 -6.90 11.56
CA HIS A 102 2.78 -7.72 10.93
C HIS A 102 3.01 -7.94 9.44
N LEU A 103 3.26 -6.87 8.68
CA LEU A 103 3.33 -6.97 7.22
C LEU A 103 4.68 -7.50 6.73
N LEU A 104 5.81 -7.01 7.27
CA LEU A 104 7.13 -7.49 6.86
C LEU A 104 7.34 -8.99 7.12
N PRO A 105 7.00 -9.55 8.30
CA PRO A 105 7.10 -10.99 8.52
C PRO A 105 6.25 -11.78 7.52
N ALA A 106 5.02 -11.32 7.24
CA ALA A 106 4.15 -11.99 6.27
C ALA A 106 4.70 -11.96 4.83
N LEU A 107 5.37 -10.86 4.43
CA LEU A 107 6.03 -10.77 3.13
C LEU A 107 7.30 -11.63 3.07
N ALA A 108 8.08 -11.68 4.15
CA ALA A 108 9.30 -12.46 4.24
C ALA A 108 9.05 -13.98 4.26
N ASP A 109 8.06 -14.43 5.04
CA ASP A 109 7.67 -15.85 5.13
C ASP A 109 6.96 -16.34 3.86
N GLY A 110 6.45 -15.39 3.06
CA GLY A 110 5.54 -15.65 1.95
C GLY A 110 4.17 -16.14 2.42
N PHE A 111 3.17 -16.05 1.56
CA PHE A 111 1.84 -16.55 1.91
C PHE A 111 1.86 -18.09 2.01
N GLN A 112 1.57 -18.61 3.21
CA GLN A 112 1.54 -20.03 3.54
C GLN A 112 0.18 -20.39 4.17
N PRO A 113 -0.68 -21.18 3.50
CA PRO A 113 -0.55 -21.61 2.10
C PRO A 113 -0.63 -20.43 1.14
N GLN A 114 -0.07 -20.56 -0.07
CA GLN A 114 -0.30 -19.55 -1.10
C GLN A 114 -1.81 -19.41 -1.31
N PRO A 115 -2.35 -18.18 -1.36
CA PRO A 115 -3.76 -17.99 -1.68
C PRO A 115 -4.02 -18.64 -3.03
N GLU A 116 -5.06 -19.45 -3.11
CA GLU A 116 -5.50 -19.99 -4.38
C GLU A 116 -5.84 -18.81 -5.30
N GLU A 117 -5.17 -18.71 -6.45
CA GLU A 117 -5.45 -17.65 -7.41
C GLU A 117 -6.82 -17.92 -8.06
N ILE A 118 -7.83 -17.14 -7.66
CA ILE A 118 -9.18 -17.26 -8.19
C ILE A 118 -9.40 -16.22 -9.28
N VAL A 119 -9.08 -16.55 -10.54
CA VAL A 119 -9.48 -15.73 -11.69
C VAL A 119 -10.96 -15.94 -11.99
N ARG A 120 -11.73 -14.84 -12.03
CA ARG A 120 -13.14 -14.83 -12.44
C ARG A 120 -13.35 -13.82 -13.56
N THR A 121 -13.68 -14.31 -14.74
CA THR A 121 -14.14 -13.44 -15.83
C THR A 121 -15.60 -13.09 -15.59
N VAL A 122 -15.87 -11.83 -15.24
CA VAL A 122 -17.24 -11.31 -15.22
C VAL A 122 -17.73 -11.26 -16.68
N PRO A 123 -18.88 -11.88 -17.03
CA PRO A 123 -19.39 -11.83 -18.39
C PRO A 123 -19.60 -10.40 -18.84
N THR A 124 -19.19 -10.05 -20.05
CA THR A 124 -19.55 -8.77 -20.65
C THR A 124 -21.06 -8.70 -20.78
N VAL A 125 -21.70 -7.85 -19.99
CA VAL A 125 -23.14 -7.62 -20.06
C VAL A 125 -23.42 -6.66 -21.21
N THR A 126 -23.96 -7.18 -22.31
CA THR A 126 -24.44 -6.35 -23.42
C THR A 126 -25.76 -5.68 -23.05
N GLY A 127 -25.90 -4.38 -23.32
CA GLY A 127 -27.11 -3.60 -23.07
C GLY A 127 -26.86 -2.10 -23.15
N GLU A 128 -27.92 -1.29 -23.08
CA GLU A 128 -27.77 0.15 -22.86
C GLU A 128 -27.21 0.40 -21.45
N PHE A 129 -26.35 1.41 -21.34
CA PHE A 129 -25.77 1.81 -20.06
C PHE A 129 -26.88 2.24 -19.10
N ASP A 130 -27.06 1.47 -18.02
CA ASP A 130 -27.97 1.78 -16.93
C ASP A 130 -27.15 2.08 -15.68
N SER A 131 -27.11 3.37 -15.30
CA SER A 131 -26.40 3.85 -14.10
C SER A 131 -27.05 3.42 -12.79
N ALA A 132 -28.07 2.56 -12.81
CA ALA A 132 -28.64 1.91 -11.63
C ALA A 132 -28.31 0.41 -11.53
N ARG A 133 -27.69 -0.19 -12.57
CA ARG A 133 -27.47 -1.63 -12.62
C ARG A 133 -26.19 -2.05 -11.91
N SER A 134 -26.32 -2.90 -10.88
CA SER A 134 -25.19 -3.59 -10.25
C SER A 134 -24.93 -4.96 -10.87
N VAL A 135 -23.68 -5.42 -10.81
CA VAL A 135 -23.28 -6.77 -11.20
C VAL A 135 -22.71 -7.47 -9.97
N GLN A 136 -23.18 -8.70 -9.72
CA GLN A 136 -22.69 -9.52 -8.62
C GLN A 136 -22.02 -10.79 -9.16
N GLY A 137 -20.81 -11.07 -8.68
CA GLY A 137 -20.14 -12.36 -8.88
C GLY A 137 -20.14 -13.12 -7.55
N ILE A 138 -20.59 -14.38 -7.55
CA ILE A 138 -20.62 -15.24 -6.36
C ILE A 138 -19.66 -16.41 -6.58
N ALA A 139 -18.74 -16.63 -5.64
CA ALA A 139 -17.83 -17.77 -5.64
C ALA A 139 -18.44 -19.00 -4.96
N PRO A 140 -17.93 -20.21 -5.22
CA PRO A 140 -18.47 -21.46 -4.66
C PRO A 140 -18.48 -21.54 -3.13
N ASP A 141 -17.57 -20.81 -2.48
CA ASP A 141 -17.48 -20.68 -1.02
C ASP A 141 -18.51 -19.72 -0.42
N GLY A 142 -19.34 -19.09 -1.26
CA GLY A 142 -20.37 -18.12 -0.89
C GLY A 142 -19.86 -16.68 -0.76
N SER A 143 -18.57 -16.42 -1.00
CA SER A 143 -18.06 -15.05 -1.12
C SER A 143 -18.62 -14.37 -2.37
N TYR A 144 -18.78 -13.06 -2.32
CA TYR A 144 -19.32 -12.32 -3.46
C TYR A 144 -18.71 -10.93 -3.62
N ILE A 145 -18.58 -10.52 -4.88
CA ILE A 145 -18.28 -9.15 -5.30
C ILE A 145 -19.57 -8.51 -5.76
N VAL A 146 -19.82 -7.26 -5.35
CA VAL A 146 -20.80 -6.38 -5.99
C VAL A 146 -20.08 -5.18 -6.60
N VAL A 147 -20.27 -4.97 -7.89
CA VAL A 147 -19.87 -3.75 -8.61
C VAL A 147 -21.13 -2.92 -8.87
N SER A 148 -21.17 -1.72 -8.30
CA SER A 148 -22.34 -0.82 -8.38
C SER A 148 -21.91 0.56 -8.87
N PRO A 149 -22.73 1.22 -9.71
CA PRO A 149 -22.48 2.61 -10.10
C PRO A 149 -22.58 3.53 -8.88
N HIS A 150 -21.65 4.48 -8.77
CA HIS A 150 -21.71 5.50 -7.73
C HIS A 150 -22.78 6.53 -8.10
N LYS A 151 -23.75 6.78 -7.21
CA LYS A 151 -24.97 7.55 -7.55
C LYS A 151 -24.69 9.00 -7.99
N GLU A 152 -23.58 9.58 -7.55
CA GLU A 152 -23.25 11.00 -7.75
C GLU A 152 -22.05 11.23 -8.68
N SER A 153 -21.30 10.17 -9.01
CA SER A 153 -20.10 10.28 -9.85
C SER A 153 -20.16 9.26 -10.97
N ARG A 154 -19.53 9.53 -12.12
CA ARG A 154 -19.37 8.54 -13.21
C ARG A 154 -18.37 7.43 -12.84
N ALA A 155 -18.26 7.07 -11.56
CA ALA A 155 -17.37 6.07 -11.04
C ALA A 155 -18.15 4.82 -10.61
N TRP A 156 -17.42 3.73 -10.38
CA TRP A 156 -17.97 2.45 -9.91
C TRP A 156 -17.43 2.16 -8.51
N ALA A 157 -18.30 1.69 -7.63
CA ALA A 157 -17.94 1.14 -6.34
C ALA A 157 -17.82 -0.38 -6.46
N MET A 158 -16.74 -0.95 -5.94
CA MET A 158 -16.55 -2.39 -5.82
C MET A 158 -16.54 -2.76 -4.34
N SER A 159 -17.35 -3.75 -3.96
CA SER A 159 -17.35 -4.31 -2.61
C SER A 159 -17.16 -5.82 -2.68
N TRP A 160 -16.32 -6.36 -1.81
CA TRP A 160 -16.09 -7.79 -1.65
C TRP A 160 -16.61 -8.22 -0.28
N ARG A 161 -17.33 -9.34 -0.19
CA ARG A 161 -17.79 -9.92 1.07
C ARG A 161 -17.47 -11.41 1.12
N CYS A 162 -16.85 -11.86 2.21
CA CYS A 162 -16.66 -13.27 2.53
C CYS A 162 -17.72 -13.74 3.54
N PRO A 163 -18.35 -14.92 3.37
CA PRO A 163 -19.13 -15.54 4.42
C PRO A 163 -18.18 -16.01 5.52
N GLY A 164 -18.23 -15.33 6.67
CA GLY A 164 -17.39 -15.66 7.82
C GLY A 164 -16.94 -14.45 8.64
N THR A 165 -16.94 -13.25 8.06
CA THR A 165 -16.78 -12.03 8.86
C THR A 165 -18.14 -11.61 9.37
N SER A 166 -18.38 -11.78 10.67
CA SER A 166 -19.48 -11.11 11.37
C SER A 166 -19.45 -9.62 11.03
N SER A 167 -20.46 -9.16 10.29
CA SER A 167 -20.71 -7.74 10.14
C SER A 167 -21.03 -7.18 11.52
N HIS A 168 -20.18 -6.29 12.05
CA HIS A 168 -20.65 -5.37 13.09
C HIS A 168 -21.82 -4.56 12.50
N PRO A 169 -22.96 -4.44 13.19
CA PRO A 169 -24.04 -3.59 12.75
C PRO A 169 -23.70 -2.16 13.14
N THR A 170 -23.39 -1.33 12.17
CA THR A 170 -23.63 0.12 12.28
C THR A 170 -24.31 0.56 11.01
N ASP A 171 -25.60 0.23 10.96
CA ASP A 171 -26.60 1.06 10.29
C ASP A 171 -27.53 1.56 11.40
N GLU A 172 -27.06 2.58 12.13
CA GLU A 172 -27.95 3.46 12.88
C GLU A 172 -27.86 4.83 12.21
N THR A 173 -28.91 5.11 11.44
CA THR A 173 -29.52 6.42 11.25
C THR A 173 -29.13 7.45 12.31
N LEU A 174 -28.48 8.52 11.87
CA LEU A 174 -28.84 9.90 12.16
C LEU A 174 -28.67 10.74 10.89
#